data_AF-A0AB36PT02-F1
#
_entry.id   AF-A0AB36PT02-F1
#
_cell.length_a   1.000
_cell.length_b   1.000
_cell.length_c   1.000
_cell.angle_alpha   90.00
_cell.angle_beta   90.00
_cell.angle_gamma   90.00
#
_symmetry.space_group_name_H-M   'P 1'
#
loop_
_entity.id
_entity.type
_entity.pdbx_description
1 polymer ?
#
loop_
_entity_poly.entity_id
_entity_poly.type
_entity_poly.pdbx_seq_one_letter_code
_entity_poly.pdbx_strand_id
1 'polypeptide(L)' 'MSRCRWITDPDVPGGRFLVPGCWNRAINGDQAECHRKDGTQTTAERLEAKIDKLIARMDHLEGRAALQERE' A
#
# COMPACT_ATOMS: atom_id res chain seq x y z
N MET A 1 1.34 19.53 2.72
CA MET A 1 1.75 18.76 1.53
C MET A 1 3.22 18.36 1.69
N SER A 2 3.60 17.15 1.30
CA SER A 2 4.99 16.69 1.40
C SER A 2 5.82 17.17 0.20
N ARG A 3 7.03 17.66 0.47
CA ARG A 3 8.01 18.04 -0.57
C ARG A 3 8.73 16.80 -1.08
N CYS A 4 9.12 16.81 -2.36
CA CYS A 4 9.79 15.66 -2.97
C CYS A 4 11.29 15.66 -2.63
N ARG A 5 11.74 14.64 -1.89
CA ARG A 5 13.14 14.50 -1.45
C ARG A 5 13.69 13.12 -1.79
N TRP A 6 15.02 13.00 -1.87
CA TRP A 6 15.67 11.69 -1.97
C TRP A 6 15.57 11.03 -0.61
N ILE A 7 15.18 9.77 -0.59
CA ILE A 7 15.32 8.94 0.60
C ILE A 7 16.60 8.16 0.40
N THR A 8 17.48 8.23 1.40
CA THR A 8 18.68 7.40 1.46
C THR A 8 18.32 6.13 2.20
N ASP A 9 18.55 4.98 1.57
CA ASP A 9 18.24 3.66 2.13
C ASP A 9 19.36 2.69 1.75
N PRO A 10 20.06 2.10 2.75
CA PRO A 10 21.18 1.21 2.50
C PRO A 10 20.78 -0.11 1.83
N ASP A 11 19.51 -0.52 1.92
CA ASP A 11 19.03 -1.79 1.36
C ASP A 11 18.67 -1.67 -0.14
N VAL A 12 18.65 -0.44 -0.69
CA VAL A 12 18.40 -0.18 -2.10
C VAL A 12 19.73 -0.06 -2.86
N PRO A 13 19.96 -0.82 -3.96
CA PRO A 13 21.15 -0.67 -4.79
C PRO A 13 21.34 0.77 -5.27
N GLY A 14 22.46 1.38 -4.89
CA GLY A 14 22.76 2.80 -5.17
C GLY A 14 22.34 3.77 -4.05
N GLY A 15 21.78 3.28 -2.95
CA GLY A 15 21.65 3.99 -1.68
C GLY A 15 20.62 5.12 -1.65
N ARG A 16 19.96 5.45 -2.76
CA ARG A 16 18.96 6.51 -2.82
C ARG A 16 17.84 6.21 -3.82
N PHE A 17 16.60 6.48 -3.44
CA PHE A 17 15.44 6.37 -4.32
C PHE A 17 14.44 7.53 -4.15
N LEU A 18 13.61 7.76 -5.18
CA LEU A 18 12.47 8.68 -5.10
C LEU A 18 11.22 7.89 -4.73
N VAL A 19 10.39 8.46 -3.87
CA VAL A 19 9.09 7.84 -3.54
C VAL A 19 8.22 7.80 -4.81
N PRO A 20 7.59 6.64 -5.13
CA PRO A 20 6.62 6.54 -6.20
C PRO A 20 5.53 7.62 -6.07
N GLY A 21 5.34 8.44 -7.11
CA GLY A 21 4.44 9.61 -7.10
C GLY A 21 5.16 10.98 -7.14
N CYS A 22 6.48 11.00 -7.01
CA CYS A 22 7.28 12.25 -7.03
C CYS A 22 7.83 12.63 -8.41
N TRP A 23 7.09 12.35 -9.49
CA TRP A 23 7.52 12.65 -10.88
C TRP A 23 7.78 14.14 -11.11
N ASN A 24 7.10 15.00 -10.35
CA ASN A 24 7.22 16.45 -10.46
C ASN A 24 8.61 17.01 -10.09
N ARG A 25 9.42 16.24 -9.34
CA ARG A 25 10.79 16.65 -8.98
C ARG A 25 11.72 16.74 -10.18
N ALA A 26 11.57 15.85 -11.17
CA ALA A 26 12.46 15.84 -12.34
C ALA A 26 12.39 17.17 -13.13
N ILE A 27 11.24 17.85 -13.06
CA ILE A 27 10.98 19.10 -13.77
C ILE A 27 11.22 20.30 -12.84
N ASN A 28 10.78 20.23 -11.57
CA ASN A 28 10.70 21.38 -10.67
C ASN A 28 11.70 21.34 -9.48
N GLY A 29 12.59 20.33 -9.43
CA GLY A 29 13.61 20.19 -8.39
C GLY A 29 13.07 19.82 -7.00
N ASP A 30 13.92 19.94 -5.98
CA ASP A 30 13.69 19.40 -4.62
C ASP A 30 12.61 20.15 -3.82
N GLN A 31 12.24 21.34 -4.30
CA GLN A 31 11.14 22.11 -3.72
C GLN A 31 9.80 21.81 -4.38
N ALA A 32 9.77 20.93 -5.38
CA ALA A 32 8.55 20.53 -6.05
C ALA A 32 7.55 19.93 -5.04
N GLU A 33 6.29 20.33 -5.18
CA GLU A 33 5.20 19.68 -4.50
C GLU A 33 5.02 18.28 -5.09
N CYS A 34 4.94 17.29 -4.20
CA CYS A 34 4.61 15.95 -4.63
C CYS A 34 3.14 15.90 -5.00
N HIS A 35 2.87 15.62 -6.28
CA HIS A 35 1.56 15.20 -6.73
C HIS A 35 1.27 13.79 -6.24
N ARG A 36 1.09 13.67 -4.92
CA ARG A 36 0.39 12.54 -4.34
C ARG A 36 -1.07 12.74 -4.75
N LYS A 37 -1.49 12.13 -5.86
CA LYS A 37 -2.91 11.79 -6.02
C LYS A 37 -3.19 10.85 -4.87
N ASP A 38 -3.93 11.31 -3.87
CA ASP A 38 -4.55 10.58 -2.76
C ASP A 38 -3.90 9.21 -2.48
N GLY A 39 -3.06 9.18 -1.43
CA GLY A 39 -2.18 8.07 -1.05
C GLY A 39 -2.54 6.76 -1.72
N THR A 40 -1.81 6.41 -2.78
CA THR A 40 -1.90 5.09 -3.41
C THR A 40 -1.71 4.07 -2.30
N GLN A 41 -2.82 3.43 -1.92
CA GLN A 41 -2.84 2.29 -1.02
C GLN A 41 -1.70 1.38 -1.48
N THR A 42 -0.73 1.15 -0.60
CA THR A 42 0.45 0.37 -0.94
C THR A 42 0.00 -1.01 -1.39
N THR A 43 0.82 -1.69 -2.18
CA THR A 43 0.52 -3.08 -2.57
C THR A 43 0.28 -3.96 -1.34
N ALA A 44 0.98 -3.68 -0.23
CA ALA A 44 0.79 -4.33 1.07
C ALA A 44 -0.58 -4.03 1.67
N GLU A 45 -0.96 -2.76 1.83
CA GLU A 45 -2.28 -2.36 2.36
C GLU A 45 -3.44 -2.93 1.52
N ARG A 46 -3.27 -2.98 0.19
CA ARG A 46 -4.27 -3.57 -0.72
C ARG A 46 -4.33 -5.09 -0.59
N LEU A 47 -3.22 -5.73 -0.24
CA LEU A 47 -3.15 -7.18 -0.02
C LEU A 47 -3.75 -7.54 1.34
N GLU A 48 -3.43 -6.80 2.40
CA GLU A 48 -4.02 -6.92 3.74
C GLU A 48 -5.55 -6.83 3.66
N ALA A 49 -6.08 -5.78 3.02
CA ALA A 49 -7.52 -5.62 2.86
C ALA A 49 -8.20 -6.76 2.05
N LYS A 50 -7.45 -7.47 1.20
CA LYS A 50 -7.95 -8.66 0.49
C LYS A 50 -7.91 -9.90 1.37
N ILE A 51 -6.87 -10.06 2.19
CA ILE A 51 -6.74 -11.15 3.16
C ILE A 51 -7.86 -11.06 4.19
N ASP A 52 -8.10 -9.89 4.77
CA ASP A 52 -9.18 -9.68 5.75
C ASP A 52 -10.55 -10.06 5.18
N LYS A 53 -10.82 -9.70 3.92
CA LYS A 53 -12.06 -10.08 3.23
C LYS A 53 -12.18 -11.59 3.00
N LEU A 54 -11.06 -12.29 2.80
CA LEU A 54 -11.07 -13.74 2.63
C LEU A 54 -11.32 -14.43 3.97
N ILE A 55 -10.66 -13.99 5.04
CA ILE A 55 -10.86 -14.52 6.40
C ILE A 55 -12.33 -14.41 6.80
N ALA A 56 -12.94 -13.23 6.66
CA ALA A 56 -14.35 -13.02 7.01
C ALA A 56 -15.31 -13.92 6.21
N ARG A 57 -14.98 -14.23 4.95
CA ARG A 57 -15.78 -15.16 4.13
C ARG A 57 -15.61 -16.61 4.57
N MET A 58 -14.42 -17.01 4.99
CA MET A 58 -14.16 -18.34 5.53
C MET A 58 -14.92 -18.55 6.84
N ASP A 59 -14.81 -17.61 7.78
CA ASP A 59 -15.53 -17.67 9.07
C ASP A 59 -17.05 -17.85 8.87
N HIS A 60 -17.62 -17.12 7.91
CA HIS A 60 -19.04 -17.23 7.57
C HIS A 60 -19.40 -18.59 6.97
N LEU A 61 -18.53 -19.19 6.15
CA LEU A 61 -18.76 -20.51 5.57
C LEU A 61 -18.64 -21.62 6.63
N GLU A 62 -17.63 -21.54 7.48
CA GLU A 62 -17.43 -22.48 8.59
C GLU A 62 -18.59 -22.44 9.57
N GLY A 63 -19.09 -21.24 9.92
CA GLY A 63 -20.29 -21.10 10.75
C GLY A 63 -21.53 -21.75 10.14
N ARG A 64 -21.73 -21.62 8.82
CA ARG A 64 -22.84 -22.27 8.11
C ARG A 64 -22.69 -23.79 8.06
N ALA A 65 -21.48 -24.29 7.80
CA ALA A 65 -21.22 -25.73 7.79
C ALA A 65 -21.46 -26.34 9.17
N ALA A 66 -20.99 -25.69 10.24
CA ALA A 66 -21.20 -26.12 11.62
C ALA A 66 -22.68 -26.11 12.04
N LEU A 67 -23.50 -25.22 11.48
CA LEU A 67 -24.95 -25.23 11.69
C LEU A 67 -25.62 -26.39 10.95
N GLN A 68 -25.20 -26.65 9.71
CA GLN A 68 -25.74 -27.73 8.88
C GLN A 68 -25.38 -29.13 9.41
N GLU A 69 -24.24 -29.30 10.08
CA GLU A 69 -23.87 -30.56 10.74
C GLU A 69 -24.64 -30.84 12.04
N ARG A 70 -25.37 -29.84 12.57
CA ARG A 70 -26.15 -29.93 13.81
C ARG A 70 -27.65 -30.15 13.57
N GLU A 71 -28.10 -30.06 12.33
CA GLU A 71 -29.46 -30.40 11.87
C GLU A 71 -29.52 -31.85 11.37
#